data_AF-A0A8T5T927-F1
#
_entry.id   AF-A0A8T5T927-F1
#
_cell.length_a   1.000
_cell.length_b   1.000
_cell.length_c   1.000
_cell.angle_alpha   90.00
_cell.angle_beta   90.00
_cell.angle_gamma   90.00
#
_symmetry.space_group_name_H-M   'P 1'
#
loop_
_entity.id
_entity.type
_entity.pdbx_description
1 polymer ?
#
loop_
_entity_poly.entity_id
_entity_poly.type
_entity_poly.pdbx_seq_one_letter_code
_entity_poly.pdbx_strand_id
1 'polypeptide(L)'
;MSFITGLKELFKKHFYIFIIASFILVWLLILIFNFAPSQFLFALTATLGGGLLFFEIIFIIISLFKPIEKLKWFISAIIFVISMVIAAFLWGTIFFPTSNIFFIIMLNANLFFTAFFGFKLCMDSATKVDNYLYKGKKSRISLRIVAFIIFGILDWWLLIITVNFFNNILTPLQQAAGLILRIILWIDLILMGIVVIRLLITKKFAAYITLFFLLTTFYILYLIFDFIYGRFFSSESTDILYMVLSFFMDIVLLLYILGTVYDKIEYIKKKLRYFRVDTIALFLITMKLYVQISKLISRVTSEEYVLLQQWGIFIMFLFFTFLFGMYSIFTHKYQKIEE
;
A
#
# COMPACT_ATOMS: atom_id res chain seq x y z
N MET A 1 -7.12 -13.91 12.00
CA MET A 1 -7.58 -12.90 11.02
C MET A 1 -7.83 -11.59 11.76
N SER A 2 -6.79 -10.78 11.99
CA SER A 2 -6.87 -9.57 12.83
C SER A 2 -7.35 -8.32 12.06
N PHE A 3 -7.07 -8.23 10.74
CA PHE A 3 -7.60 -7.12 9.94
C PHE A 3 -9.14 -7.16 9.80
N ILE A 4 -9.75 -8.35 9.76
CA ILE A 4 -11.22 -8.52 9.67
C ILE A 4 -11.90 -7.99 10.94
N THR A 5 -11.29 -8.20 12.11
CA THR A 5 -11.81 -7.63 13.36
C THR A 5 -11.73 -6.10 13.34
N GLY A 6 -10.63 -5.52 12.86
CA GLY A 6 -10.53 -4.06 12.67
C GLY A 6 -11.54 -3.51 11.66
N LEU A 7 -11.80 -4.22 10.56
CA LEU A 7 -12.82 -3.87 9.56
C LEU A 7 -14.24 -3.91 10.13
N LYS A 8 -14.55 -4.90 10.97
CA LYS A 8 -15.84 -4.96 11.68
C LYS A 8 -16.00 -3.78 12.63
N GLU A 9 -14.96 -3.35 13.32
CA GLU A 9 -15.01 -2.16 14.19
C GLU A 9 -15.18 -0.87 13.40
N LEU A 10 -14.50 -0.73 12.25
CA LEU A 10 -14.68 0.39 11.34
C LEU A 10 -16.14 0.48 10.85
N PHE A 11 -16.70 -0.63 10.38
CA PHE A 11 -18.06 -0.67 9.83
C PHE A 11 -19.17 -0.54 10.88
N LYS A 12 -18.89 -0.70 12.18
CA LYS A 12 -19.85 -0.32 13.23
C LYS A 12 -20.11 1.20 13.28
N LYS A 13 -19.19 2.00 12.75
CA LYS A 13 -19.29 3.45 12.73
C LYS A 13 -19.98 3.90 11.43
N HIS A 14 -21.27 4.23 11.52
CA HIS A 14 -22.09 4.70 10.40
C HIS A 14 -21.43 5.84 9.59
N PHE A 15 -20.69 6.72 10.25
CA PHE A 15 -19.95 7.80 9.61
C PHE A 15 -18.89 7.29 8.61
N TYR A 16 -18.14 6.24 8.95
CA TYR A 16 -17.14 5.67 8.05
C TYR A 16 -17.78 4.90 6.89
N ILE A 17 -18.93 4.27 7.11
CA ILE A 17 -19.72 3.69 6.01
C ILE A 17 -20.06 4.77 4.99
N PHE A 18 -20.56 5.92 5.45
CA PHE A 18 -20.91 7.04 4.57
C PHE A 18 -19.70 7.55 3.76
N ILE A 19 -18.55 7.75 4.41
CA ILE A 19 -17.33 8.19 3.73
C ILE A 19 -16.87 7.15 2.69
N ILE A 20 -16.79 5.87 3.07
CA ILE A 20 -16.34 4.82 2.16
C ILE A 20 -17.30 4.68 0.97
N ALA A 21 -18.62 4.76 1.21
CA ALA A 21 -19.62 4.73 0.14
C ALA A 21 -19.49 5.94 -0.79
N SER A 22 -19.22 7.12 -0.25
CA SER A 22 -19.02 8.35 -1.02
C SER A 22 -17.73 8.31 -1.84
N PHE A 23 -16.66 7.76 -1.27
CA PHE A 23 -15.40 7.48 -1.96
C PHE A 23 -15.61 6.52 -3.14
N ILE A 24 -16.32 5.41 -2.92
CA ILE A 24 -16.70 4.45 -3.96
C ILE A 24 -17.51 5.14 -5.07
N LEU A 25 -18.45 6.04 -4.69
CA LEU A 25 -19.26 6.79 -5.65
C LEU A 25 -18.43 7.72 -6.54
N VAL A 26 -17.51 8.53 -5.96
CA VAL A 26 -16.58 9.36 -6.75
C VAL A 26 -15.83 8.52 -7.75
N TRP A 27 -15.36 7.36 -7.30
CA TRP A 27 -14.56 6.50 -8.14
C TRP A 27 -15.36 5.90 -9.30
N LEU A 28 -16.58 5.45 -9.05
CA LEU A 28 -17.50 5.02 -10.11
C LEU A 28 -17.77 6.15 -11.11
N LEU A 29 -17.90 7.39 -10.64
CA LEU A 29 -18.04 8.54 -11.53
C LEU A 29 -16.78 8.79 -12.37
N ILE A 30 -15.58 8.63 -11.81
CA ILE A 30 -14.30 8.69 -12.55
C ILE A 30 -14.26 7.63 -13.65
N LEU A 31 -14.68 6.39 -13.35
CA LEU A 31 -14.79 5.35 -14.37
C LEU A 31 -15.74 5.74 -15.49
N ILE A 32 -16.96 6.13 -15.13
CA ILE A 32 -17.99 6.51 -16.10
C ILE A 32 -17.48 7.66 -16.98
N PHE A 33 -16.79 8.64 -16.39
CA PHE A 33 -16.15 9.73 -17.13
C PHE A 33 -15.09 9.23 -18.12
N ASN A 34 -14.24 8.27 -17.72
CA ASN A 34 -13.24 7.69 -18.63
C ASN A 34 -13.90 6.94 -19.80
N PHE A 35 -15.09 6.36 -19.62
CA PHE A 35 -15.83 5.68 -20.69
C PHE A 35 -16.61 6.63 -21.60
N ALA A 36 -17.24 7.64 -21.02
CA ALA A 36 -18.11 8.58 -21.71
C ALA A 36 -17.76 10.01 -21.27
N PRO A 37 -16.63 10.57 -21.76
CA PRO A 37 -16.18 11.88 -21.33
C PRO A 37 -17.21 12.93 -21.71
N SER A 38 -17.78 13.59 -20.70
CA SER A 38 -18.69 14.73 -20.88
C SER A 38 -18.37 15.81 -19.88
N GLN A 39 -18.61 17.07 -20.27
CA GLN A 39 -18.40 18.22 -19.38
C GLN A 39 -19.27 18.13 -18.12
N PHE A 40 -20.48 17.56 -18.25
CA PHE A 40 -21.37 17.31 -17.12
C PHE A 40 -20.77 16.30 -16.14
N LEU A 41 -20.32 15.13 -16.62
CA LEU A 41 -19.69 14.12 -15.76
C LEU A 41 -18.39 14.61 -15.14
N PHE A 42 -17.59 15.38 -15.89
CA PHE A 42 -16.41 16.04 -15.35
C PHE A 42 -16.79 16.95 -14.18
N ALA A 43 -17.72 17.91 -14.39
CA ALA A 43 -18.15 18.86 -13.37
C ALA A 43 -18.77 18.19 -12.14
N LEU A 44 -19.58 17.14 -12.35
CA LEU A 44 -20.17 16.35 -11.29
C LEU A 44 -19.10 15.64 -10.44
N THR A 45 -18.17 14.94 -11.09
CA THR A 45 -17.09 14.19 -10.42
C THR A 45 -16.14 15.13 -9.71
N ALA A 46 -15.78 16.24 -10.35
CA ALA A 46 -14.97 17.33 -9.83
C ALA A 46 -15.56 17.93 -8.55
N THR A 47 -16.85 18.28 -8.57
CA THR A 47 -17.54 18.92 -7.44
C THR A 47 -17.73 17.94 -6.28
N LEU A 48 -18.15 16.71 -6.58
CA LEU A 48 -18.40 15.68 -5.58
C LEU A 48 -17.10 15.19 -4.93
N GLY A 49 -16.06 14.97 -5.73
CA GLY A 49 -14.72 14.63 -5.25
C GLY A 49 -14.08 15.75 -4.45
N GLY A 50 -14.08 16.99 -4.96
CA GLY A 50 -13.55 18.17 -4.25
C GLY A 50 -14.31 18.47 -2.97
N GLY A 51 -15.63 18.33 -2.97
CA GLY A 51 -16.48 18.49 -1.80
C GLY A 51 -16.19 17.44 -0.74
N LEU A 52 -15.99 16.18 -1.13
CA LEU A 52 -15.58 15.11 -0.22
C LEU A 52 -14.18 15.34 0.35
N LEU A 53 -13.22 15.80 -0.45
CA LEU A 53 -11.89 16.18 0.06
C LEU A 53 -12.00 17.27 1.13
N PHE A 54 -12.77 18.32 0.86
CA PHE A 54 -12.95 19.43 1.81
C PHE A 54 -13.67 18.96 3.08
N PHE A 55 -14.69 18.14 2.92
CA PHE A 55 -15.38 17.46 4.02
C PHE A 55 -14.40 16.66 4.89
N GLU A 56 -13.60 15.79 4.29
CA GLU A 56 -12.64 14.97 5.04
C GLU A 56 -11.56 15.80 5.73
N ILE A 57 -11.06 16.87 5.10
CA ILE A 57 -10.08 17.77 5.73
C ILE A 57 -10.67 18.46 6.96
N ILE A 58 -11.91 18.94 6.90
CA ILE A 58 -12.61 19.48 8.09
C ILE A 58 -12.68 18.41 9.18
N PHE A 59 -13.03 17.17 8.82
CA PHE A 59 -13.13 16.09 9.78
C PHE A 59 -11.78 15.65 10.35
N ILE A 60 -10.68 15.73 9.58
CA ILE A 60 -9.32 15.54 10.08
C ILE A 60 -8.99 16.60 11.13
N ILE A 61 -9.32 17.86 10.89
CA ILE A 61 -9.11 18.93 11.87
C ILE A 61 -9.94 18.67 13.13
N ILE A 62 -11.22 18.35 12.99
CA ILE A 62 -12.10 18.03 14.12
C ILE A 62 -11.58 16.82 14.91
N SER A 63 -11.10 15.78 14.22
CA SER A 63 -10.67 14.53 14.86
C SER A 63 -9.43 14.67 15.74
N LEU A 64 -8.58 15.69 15.47
CA LEU A 64 -7.46 16.08 16.34
C LEU A 64 -7.97 16.53 17.73
N PHE A 65 -9.10 17.23 17.79
CA PHE A 65 -9.64 17.76 19.05
C PHE A 65 -10.64 16.80 19.70
N LYS A 66 -11.60 16.27 18.95
CA LYS A 66 -12.72 15.46 19.49
C LYS A 66 -12.97 14.15 18.72
N PRO A 67 -13.31 13.03 19.39
CA PRO A 67 -13.63 11.79 18.70
C PRO A 67 -14.83 12.01 17.77
N ILE A 68 -14.73 11.53 16.53
CA ILE A 68 -15.73 11.81 15.49
C ILE A 68 -17.09 11.19 15.85
N GLU A 69 -17.08 10.04 16.53
CA GLU A 69 -18.29 9.37 17.02
C GLU A 69 -19.14 10.23 17.95
N LYS A 70 -18.56 11.25 18.60
CA LYS A 70 -19.28 12.17 19.47
C LYS A 70 -19.95 13.31 18.70
N LEU A 71 -19.78 13.39 17.39
CA LEU A 71 -20.44 14.37 16.54
C LEU A 71 -21.85 13.88 16.18
N LYS A 72 -22.84 14.76 16.29
CA LYS A 72 -24.21 14.44 15.86
C LYS A 72 -24.25 14.33 14.34
N TRP A 73 -24.95 13.32 13.81
CA TRP A 73 -25.01 13.06 12.37
C TRP A 73 -25.49 14.28 11.55
N PHE A 74 -26.44 15.07 12.09
CA PHE A 74 -26.97 16.27 11.45
C PHE A 74 -25.89 17.35 11.27
N ILE A 75 -24.96 17.48 12.22
CA ILE A 75 -23.83 18.41 12.09
C ILE A 75 -22.91 17.94 10.95
N SER A 76 -22.67 16.64 10.84
CA SER A 76 -21.91 16.08 9.72
C SER A 76 -22.59 16.35 8.38
N ALA A 77 -23.92 16.22 8.30
CA ALA A 77 -24.68 16.52 7.08
C ALA A 77 -24.56 18.00 6.69
N ILE A 78 -24.66 18.93 7.65
CA ILE A 78 -24.45 20.36 7.41
C ILE A 78 -23.03 20.62 6.89
N ILE A 79 -22.02 20.05 7.54
CA ILE A 79 -20.62 20.19 7.10
C ILE A 79 -20.47 19.68 5.66
N PHE A 80 -21.08 18.53 5.33
CA PHE A 80 -21.05 17.98 3.98
C PHE A 80 -21.65 18.94 2.93
N VAL A 81 -22.83 19.49 3.19
CA VAL A 81 -23.47 20.45 2.28
C VAL A 81 -22.61 21.71 2.11
N ILE A 82 -22.10 22.26 3.22
CA ILE A 82 -21.20 23.42 3.19
C ILE A 82 -19.94 23.10 2.38
N SER A 83 -19.35 21.91 2.56
CA SER A 83 -18.18 21.46 1.79
C SER A 83 -18.44 21.38 0.30
N MET A 84 -19.61 20.88 -0.11
CA MET A 84 -20.00 20.79 -1.52
C MET A 84 -20.17 22.18 -2.14
N VAL A 85 -20.83 23.10 -1.43
CA VAL A 85 -21.00 24.50 -1.88
C VAL A 85 -19.64 25.17 -2.01
N ILE A 86 -18.79 25.08 -0.98
CA ILE A 86 -17.45 25.68 -1.00
C ILE A 86 -16.59 25.10 -2.12
N ALA A 87 -16.62 23.79 -2.34
CA ALA A 87 -15.86 23.15 -3.42
C ALA A 87 -16.28 23.65 -4.80
N ALA A 88 -17.58 23.92 -5.03
CA ALA A 88 -18.05 24.49 -6.28
C ALA A 88 -17.51 25.91 -6.52
N PHE A 89 -17.40 26.74 -5.47
CA PHE A 89 -16.84 28.09 -5.56
C PHE A 89 -15.31 28.12 -5.63
N LEU A 90 -14.61 27.14 -5.03
CA LEU A 90 -13.15 27.08 -4.91
C LEU A 90 -12.47 26.17 -5.95
N TRP A 91 -13.08 26.02 -7.13
CA TRP A 91 -12.59 25.16 -8.23
C TRP A 91 -11.11 25.43 -8.60
N GLY A 92 -10.60 26.66 -8.44
CA GLY A 92 -9.21 27.01 -8.77
C GLY A 92 -8.17 26.74 -7.66
N THR A 93 -8.56 26.23 -6.49
CA THR A 93 -7.69 26.18 -5.29
C THR A 93 -7.05 24.81 -5.07
N ILE A 94 -6.25 24.68 -4.01
CA ILE A 94 -5.58 23.43 -3.55
C ILE A 94 -6.50 22.22 -3.37
N PHE A 95 -7.81 22.42 -3.26
CA PHE A 95 -8.81 21.36 -3.10
C PHE A 95 -9.25 20.76 -4.42
N PHE A 96 -9.01 21.48 -5.51
CA PHE A 96 -8.89 20.91 -6.83
C PHE A 96 -7.44 20.46 -7.01
N PRO A 97 -7.17 19.36 -7.73
CA PRO A 97 -5.81 18.91 -7.94
C PRO A 97 -4.99 19.78 -8.90
N THR A 98 -5.20 21.11 -8.88
CA THR A 98 -4.45 22.15 -9.59
C THR A 98 -3.17 22.58 -8.85
N SER A 99 -3.01 22.25 -7.55
CA SER A 99 -1.77 22.53 -6.82
C SER A 99 -0.73 21.40 -6.98
N ASN A 100 0.42 21.70 -7.61
CA ASN A 100 1.50 20.74 -7.82
C ASN A 100 2.12 20.26 -6.50
N ILE A 101 2.34 21.17 -5.55
CA ILE A 101 2.99 20.85 -4.27
C ILE A 101 2.11 19.90 -3.44
N PHE A 102 0.82 20.21 -3.34
CA PHE A 102 -0.11 19.38 -2.57
C PHE A 102 -0.31 18.00 -3.20
N PHE A 103 -0.32 17.94 -4.54
CA PHE A 103 -0.31 16.67 -5.28
C PHE A 103 0.92 15.83 -5.00
N ILE A 104 2.12 16.41 -5.04
CA ILE A 104 3.36 15.68 -4.75
C ILE A 104 3.36 15.16 -3.30
N ILE A 105 2.89 15.94 -2.33
CA ILE A 105 2.79 15.49 -0.93
C ILE A 105 1.84 14.30 -0.80
N MET A 106 0.61 14.42 -1.33
CA MET A 106 -0.39 13.35 -1.25
C MET A 106 0.04 12.10 -2.01
N LEU A 107 0.72 12.28 -3.15
CA LEU A 107 1.26 11.18 -3.91
C LEU A 107 2.33 10.42 -3.11
N ASN A 108 3.33 11.12 -2.56
CA ASN A 108 4.38 10.49 -1.76
C ASN A 108 3.83 9.82 -0.50
N ALA A 109 2.84 10.43 0.17
CA ALA A 109 2.15 9.80 1.28
C ALA A 109 1.47 8.49 0.84
N ASN A 110 0.83 8.47 -0.33
CA ASN A 110 0.16 7.27 -0.86
C ASN A 110 1.15 6.16 -1.17
N LEU A 111 2.28 6.51 -1.78
CA LEU A 111 3.36 5.56 -2.01
C LEU A 111 3.89 5.01 -0.68
N PHE A 112 4.10 5.86 0.33
CA PHE A 112 4.65 5.45 1.63
C PHE A 112 3.72 4.47 2.34
N PHE A 113 2.43 4.81 2.46
CA PHE A 113 1.47 3.94 3.13
C PHE A 113 1.24 2.64 2.35
N THR A 114 1.13 2.70 1.03
CA THR A 114 0.97 1.50 0.20
C THR A 114 2.18 0.57 0.34
N ALA A 115 3.40 1.10 0.26
CA ALA A 115 4.63 0.32 0.43
C ALA A 115 4.74 -0.27 1.85
N PHE A 116 4.48 0.52 2.89
CA PHE A 116 4.55 0.08 4.28
C PHE A 116 3.55 -1.05 4.58
N PHE A 117 2.28 -0.90 4.14
CA PHE A 117 1.25 -1.91 4.39
C PHE A 117 1.39 -3.14 3.49
N GLY A 118 1.89 -2.97 2.26
CA GLY A 118 2.30 -4.07 1.39
C GLY A 118 3.41 -4.90 2.05
N PHE A 119 4.47 -4.24 2.53
CA PHE A 119 5.54 -4.88 3.29
C PHE A 119 5.00 -5.63 4.52
N LYS A 120 4.10 -5.00 5.28
CA LYS A 120 3.47 -5.64 6.45
C LYS A 120 2.66 -6.88 6.09
N LEU A 121 1.92 -6.86 4.97
CA LEU A 121 1.19 -8.03 4.46
C LEU A 121 2.15 -9.19 4.16
N CYS A 122 3.27 -8.90 3.49
CA CYS A 122 4.31 -9.89 3.21
C CYS A 122 4.89 -10.45 4.51
N MET A 123 5.18 -9.60 5.50
CA MET A 123 5.72 -10.01 6.80
C MET A 123 4.77 -10.89 7.61
N ASP A 124 3.50 -10.50 7.70
CA ASP A 124 2.48 -11.28 8.41
C ASP A 124 2.23 -12.64 7.73
N SER A 125 2.32 -12.67 6.40
CA SER A 125 2.19 -13.91 5.61
C SER A 125 3.40 -14.83 5.80
N ALA A 126 4.61 -14.29 5.70
CA ALA A 126 5.86 -15.01 5.97
C ALA A 126 5.85 -15.60 7.38
N THR A 127 5.44 -14.83 8.39
CA THR A 127 5.40 -15.27 9.78
C THR A 127 4.36 -16.38 10.00
N LYS A 128 3.21 -16.33 9.31
CA LYS A 128 2.21 -17.42 9.38
C LYS A 128 2.73 -18.70 8.75
N VAL A 129 3.37 -18.61 7.58
CA VAL A 129 3.96 -19.77 6.90
C VAL A 129 5.08 -20.37 7.75
N ASP A 130 5.96 -19.55 8.31
CA ASP A 130 7.02 -20.01 9.24
C ASP A 130 6.42 -20.73 10.46
N ASN A 131 5.42 -20.13 11.11
CA ASN A 131 4.74 -20.76 12.25
C ASN A 131 4.07 -22.10 11.87
N TYR A 132 3.42 -22.17 10.71
CA TYR A 132 2.79 -23.41 10.22
C TYR A 132 3.82 -24.50 9.93
N LEU A 133 4.94 -24.14 9.31
CA LEU A 133 5.98 -25.10 8.94
C LEU A 133 6.73 -25.64 10.16
N TYR A 134 6.95 -24.82 11.20
CA TYR A 134 7.91 -25.14 12.27
C TYR A 134 7.33 -25.32 13.67
N LYS A 135 6.13 -24.81 14.00
CA LYS A 135 5.58 -24.94 15.36
C LYS A 135 5.28 -26.41 15.70
N GLY A 136 5.77 -26.88 16.83
CA GLY A 136 5.50 -28.23 17.38
C GLY A 136 6.25 -29.43 16.78
N LYS A 137 7.06 -29.26 15.72
CA LYS A 137 7.76 -30.41 15.08
C LYS A 137 9.14 -30.70 15.70
N LYS A 138 9.50 -31.98 15.83
CA LYS A 138 10.84 -32.43 16.31
C LYS A 138 11.96 -32.19 15.27
N SER A 139 11.65 -32.20 13.97
CA SER A 139 12.62 -32.05 12.87
C SER A 139 12.78 -30.62 12.33
N ARG A 140 12.67 -29.59 13.20
CA ARG A 140 12.70 -28.17 12.81
C ARG A 140 13.93 -27.76 12.00
N ILE A 141 15.11 -28.32 12.30
CA ILE A 141 16.37 -27.91 11.67
C ILE A 141 16.42 -28.38 10.21
N SER A 142 16.17 -29.66 9.93
CA SER A 142 16.19 -30.20 8.57
C SER A 142 15.11 -29.56 7.68
N LEU A 143 13.90 -29.34 8.21
CA LEU A 143 12.82 -28.64 7.49
C LEU A 143 13.18 -27.17 7.18
N ARG A 144 14.00 -26.51 7.99
CA ARG A 144 14.46 -25.13 7.73
C ARG A 144 15.51 -25.07 6.63
N ILE A 145 16.42 -26.03 6.60
CA ILE A 145 17.43 -26.16 5.53
C ILE A 145 16.73 -26.44 4.20
N VAL A 146 15.78 -27.40 4.18
CA VAL A 146 15.01 -27.73 2.97
C VAL A 146 14.19 -26.53 2.50
N ALA A 147 13.49 -25.83 3.40
CA ALA A 147 12.74 -24.63 3.03
C ALA A 147 13.65 -23.51 2.52
N PHE A 148 14.82 -23.31 3.11
CA PHE A 148 15.79 -22.33 2.60
C PHE A 148 16.24 -22.64 1.17
N ILE A 149 16.53 -23.91 0.86
CA ILE A 149 16.91 -24.32 -0.49
C ILE A 149 15.73 -24.11 -1.46
N ILE A 150 14.54 -24.57 -1.08
CA ILE A 150 13.35 -24.47 -1.95
C ILE A 150 12.96 -23.01 -2.20
N PHE A 151 12.82 -22.21 -1.14
CA PHE A 151 12.46 -20.80 -1.28
C PHE A 151 13.56 -20.01 -1.96
N GLY A 152 14.85 -20.24 -1.66
CA GLY A 152 15.95 -19.59 -2.36
C GLY A 152 15.98 -19.89 -3.86
N ILE A 153 15.76 -21.14 -4.27
CA ILE A 153 15.65 -21.51 -5.69
C ILE A 153 14.41 -20.89 -6.33
N LEU A 154 13.28 -20.90 -5.64
CA LEU A 154 12.02 -20.35 -6.15
C LEU A 154 12.11 -18.83 -6.33
N ASP A 155 12.75 -18.14 -5.39
CA ASP A 155 13.04 -16.71 -5.44
C ASP A 155 13.91 -16.37 -6.64
N TRP A 156 15.01 -17.11 -6.80
CA TRP A 156 15.94 -16.99 -7.91
C TRP A 156 15.25 -17.20 -9.27
N TRP A 157 14.45 -18.25 -9.37
CA TRP A 157 13.72 -18.60 -10.58
C TRP A 157 12.67 -17.54 -10.95
N LEU A 158 11.88 -17.07 -9.98
CA LEU A 158 10.89 -16.01 -10.18
C LEU A 158 11.55 -14.72 -10.67
N LEU A 159 12.66 -14.32 -10.06
CA LEU A 159 13.37 -13.10 -10.42
C LEU A 159 13.96 -13.18 -11.84
N ILE A 160 14.57 -14.31 -12.22
CA ILE A 160 15.13 -14.49 -13.58
C ILE A 160 14.03 -14.40 -14.64
N ILE A 161 12.92 -15.11 -14.45
CA ILE A 161 11.80 -15.09 -15.40
C ILE A 161 11.28 -13.66 -15.56
N THR A 162 11.12 -12.97 -14.43
CA THR A 162 10.58 -11.62 -14.42
C THR A 162 11.52 -10.63 -15.12
N VAL A 163 12.83 -10.68 -14.82
CA VAL A 163 13.83 -9.81 -15.47
C VAL A 163 13.90 -10.07 -16.98
N ASN A 164 13.87 -11.33 -17.41
CA ASN A 164 13.88 -11.67 -18.83
C ASN A 164 12.60 -11.22 -19.54
N PHE A 165 11.44 -11.35 -18.88
CA PHE A 165 10.17 -10.87 -19.40
C PHE A 165 10.16 -9.35 -19.61
N PHE A 166 10.78 -8.56 -18.73
CA PHE A 166 10.84 -7.10 -18.86
C PHE A 166 11.93 -6.59 -19.81
N ASN A 167 13.09 -7.24 -19.90
CA ASN A 167 14.16 -6.82 -20.82
C ASN A 167 13.81 -7.06 -22.30
N ASN A 168 12.88 -7.96 -22.60
CA ASN A 168 12.51 -8.33 -23.96
C ASN A 168 11.44 -7.41 -24.59
N ILE A 169 11.10 -6.27 -23.99
CA ILE A 169 10.15 -5.34 -24.61
C ILE A 169 10.58 -3.87 -24.56
N LEU A 170 10.02 -3.13 -25.51
CA LEU A 170 10.57 -1.91 -26.12
C LEU A 170 10.20 -0.60 -25.42
N THR A 171 9.23 -0.57 -24.49
CA THR A 171 8.80 0.72 -23.92
C THR A 171 9.74 1.20 -22.80
N PRO A 172 10.07 2.51 -22.72
CA PRO A 172 10.94 3.07 -21.68
C PRO A 172 10.47 2.78 -20.24
N LEU A 173 9.15 2.78 -20.01
CA LEU A 173 8.55 2.46 -18.70
C LEU A 173 8.85 1.01 -18.29
N GLN A 174 8.77 0.08 -19.23
CA GLN A 174 8.98 -1.35 -18.96
C GLN A 174 10.47 -1.69 -18.83
N GLN A 175 11.35 -0.94 -19.52
CA GLN A 175 12.79 -1.00 -19.29
C GLN A 175 13.15 -0.48 -17.89
N ALA A 176 12.52 0.60 -17.43
CA ALA A 176 12.69 1.09 -16.05
C ALA A 176 12.20 0.08 -15.01
N ALA A 177 11.05 -0.57 -15.24
CA ALA A 177 10.56 -1.66 -14.41
C ALA A 177 11.55 -2.86 -14.38
N GLY A 178 12.09 -3.24 -15.54
CA GLY A 178 13.13 -4.28 -15.65
C GLY A 178 14.41 -3.94 -14.89
N LEU A 179 14.84 -2.68 -14.92
CA LEU A 179 15.98 -2.18 -14.14
C LEU A 179 15.70 -2.23 -12.64
N ILE A 180 14.52 -1.77 -12.20
CA ILE A 180 14.09 -1.84 -10.79
C ILE A 180 14.15 -3.29 -10.27
N LEU A 181 13.57 -4.22 -11.02
CA LEU A 181 13.55 -5.65 -10.67
C LEU A 181 14.96 -6.26 -10.67
N ARG A 182 15.84 -5.80 -11.56
CA ARG A 182 17.26 -6.20 -11.56
C ARG A 182 17.99 -5.69 -10.32
N ILE A 183 17.70 -4.47 -9.84
CA ILE A 183 18.33 -3.96 -8.62
C ILE A 183 17.81 -4.72 -7.38
N ILE A 184 16.49 -5.02 -7.30
CA ILE A 184 15.95 -5.93 -6.26
C ILE A 184 16.70 -7.26 -6.27
N LEU A 185 16.86 -7.90 -7.44
CA LEU A 185 17.61 -9.15 -7.58
C LEU A 185 19.02 -9.05 -6.99
N TRP A 186 19.76 -7.98 -7.29
CA TRP A 186 21.10 -7.79 -6.74
C TRP A 186 21.11 -7.59 -5.23
N ILE A 187 20.12 -6.88 -4.68
CA ILE A 187 20.02 -6.65 -3.24
C ILE A 187 19.67 -7.94 -2.51
N ASP A 188 18.73 -8.72 -3.03
CA ASP A 188 18.37 -10.02 -2.48
C ASP A 188 19.53 -11.02 -2.56
N LEU A 189 20.31 -11.00 -3.64
CA LEU A 189 21.58 -11.73 -3.77
C LEU A 189 22.59 -11.34 -2.70
N ILE A 190 22.81 -10.05 -2.49
CA ILE A 190 23.75 -9.55 -1.49
C ILE A 190 23.28 -9.97 -0.09
N LEU A 191 21.99 -9.82 0.22
CA LEU A 191 21.41 -10.24 1.50
C LEU A 191 21.50 -11.75 1.70
N MET A 192 21.25 -12.55 0.65
CA MET A 192 21.45 -14.00 0.64
C MET A 192 22.92 -14.36 0.89
N GLY A 193 23.86 -13.67 0.24
CA GLY A 193 25.29 -13.82 0.46
C GLY A 193 25.70 -13.53 1.91
N ILE A 194 25.22 -12.43 2.49
CA ILE A 194 25.44 -12.08 3.91
C ILE A 194 24.90 -13.18 4.83
N VAL A 195 23.72 -13.71 4.52
CA VAL A 195 23.12 -14.81 5.28
C VAL A 195 23.94 -16.09 5.20
N VAL A 196 24.42 -16.47 4.01
CA VAL A 196 25.28 -17.66 3.81
C VAL A 196 26.61 -17.48 4.53
N ILE A 197 27.26 -16.31 4.42
CA ILE A 197 28.50 -15.98 5.12
C ILE A 197 28.29 -16.09 6.64
N ARG A 198 27.20 -15.53 7.16
CA ARG A 198 26.85 -15.65 8.58
C ARG A 198 26.64 -17.10 8.99
N LEU A 199 25.97 -17.89 8.16
CA LEU A 199 25.72 -19.31 8.41
C LEU A 199 27.02 -20.12 8.42
N LEU A 200 27.97 -19.82 7.52
CA LEU A 200 29.30 -20.43 7.50
C LEU A 200 30.12 -20.07 8.75
N ILE A 201 30.07 -18.81 9.19
CA ILE A 201 30.79 -18.33 10.38
C ILE A 201 30.19 -18.92 11.68
N THR A 202 28.87 -18.90 11.81
CA THR A 202 28.20 -19.29 13.07
C THR A 202 27.82 -20.78 13.12
N LYS A 203 27.89 -21.50 11.99
CA LYS A 203 27.49 -22.91 11.80
C LYS A 203 26.09 -23.25 12.31
N LYS A 204 25.22 -22.27 12.54
CA LYS A 204 23.88 -22.45 13.12
C LYS A 204 22.82 -21.84 12.21
N PHE A 205 21.86 -22.66 11.79
CA PHE A 205 20.74 -22.26 10.96
C PHE A 205 19.73 -21.46 11.79
N ALA A 206 19.75 -20.14 11.70
CA ALA A 206 18.84 -19.28 12.44
C ALA A 206 17.42 -19.32 11.85
N ALA A 207 16.41 -19.39 12.71
CA ALA A 207 14.98 -19.30 12.36
C ALA A 207 14.64 -18.14 11.40
N TYR A 208 15.29 -17.02 11.63
CA TYR A 208 15.02 -15.75 10.98
C TYR A 208 15.55 -15.68 9.53
N ILE A 209 16.44 -16.59 9.14
CA ILE A 209 16.93 -16.70 7.75
C ILE A 209 15.79 -17.18 6.84
N THR A 210 15.10 -18.25 7.22
CA THR A 210 13.98 -18.78 6.43
C THR A 210 12.81 -17.80 6.38
N LEU A 211 12.55 -17.08 7.47
CA LEU A 211 11.55 -16.01 7.51
C LEU A 211 11.91 -14.84 6.57
N PHE A 212 13.20 -14.50 6.47
CA PHE A 212 13.69 -13.48 5.55
C PHE A 212 13.45 -13.90 4.09
N PHE A 213 13.78 -15.13 3.69
CA PHE A 213 13.48 -15.61 2.33
C PHE A 213 12.00 -15.68 2.03
N LEU A 214 11.17 -16.14 2.99
CA LEU A 214 9.72 -16.11 2.83
C LEU A 214 9.20 -14.69 2.61
N LEU A 215 9.71 -13.72 3.37
CA LEU A 215 9.36 -12.31 3.21
C LEU A 215 9.76 -11.78 1.81
N THR A 216 10.99 -12.06 1.38
CA THR A 216 11.52 -11.68 0.07
C THR A 216 10.69 -12.30 -1.06
N THR A 217 10.38 -13.59 -0.99
CA THR A 217 9.55 -14.28 -2.00
C THR A 217 8.13 -13.74 -2.07
N PHE A 218 7.45 -13.54 -0.93
CA PHE A 218 6.12 -12.93 -0.94
C PHE A 218 6.14 -11.51 -1.52
N TYR A 219 7.23 -10.79 -1.28
CA TYR A 219 7.40 -9.46 -1.80
C TYR A 219 7.68 -9.44 -3.31
N ILE A 220 8.54 -10.34 -3.81
CA ILE A 220 8.77 -10.48 -5.25
C ILE A 220 7.49 -10.87 -5.96
N LEU A 221 6.69 -11.77 -5.39
CA LEU A 221 5.36 -12.07 -5.90
C LEU A 221 4.48 -10.82 -5.92
N TYR A 222 4.44 -10.04 -4.83
CA TYR A 222 3.70 -8.77 -4.80
C TYR A 222 4.15 -7.81 -5.91
N LEU A 223 5.46 -7.65 -6.12
CA LEU A 223 5.98 -6.79 -7.19
C LEU A 223 5.70 -7.35 -8.58
N ILE A 224 5.86 -8.65 -8.79
CA ILE A 224 5.49 -9.30 -10.05
C ILE A 224 4.02 -9.04 -10.32
N PHE A 225 3.14 -9.21 -9.33
CA PHE A 225 1.73 -8.84 -9.46
C PHE A 225 1.58 -7.36 -9.77
N ASP A 226 2.19 -6.43 -9.02
CA ASP A 226 2.07 -4.98 -9.24
C ASP A 226 2.59 -4.54 -10.61
N PHE A 227 3.68 -5.14 -11.11
CA PHE A 227 4.28 -4.85 -12.41
C PHE A 227 3.61 -5.56 -13.58
N ILE A 228 3.14 -6.80 -13.43
CA ILE A 228 2.27 -7.49 -14.41
C ILE A 228 0.93 -6.76 -14.48
N TYR A 229 0.42 -6.33 -13.33
CA TYR A 229 -0.77 -5.49 -13.22
C TYR A 229 -0.55 -4.10 -13.79
N GLY A 230 0.65 -3.56 -13.67
CA GLY A 230 1.08 -2.40 -14.43
C GLY A 230 1.20 -2.72 -15.92
N ARG A 231 1.66 -3.89 -16.35
CA ARG A 231 2.03 -4.13 -17.75
C ARG A 231 0.91 -4.62 -18.66
N PHE A 232 0.08 -5.55 -18.22
CA PHE A 232 -1.04 -6.07 -19.04
C PHE A 232 -2.20 -5.08 -19.16
N PHE A 233 -2.04 -3.91 -18.55
CA PHE A 233 -3.12 -3.24 -17.88
C PHE A 233 -2.79 -1.73 -17.71
N SER A 234 -1.55 -1.22 -17.75
CA SER A 234 -1.27 0.24 -17.66
C SER A 234 -1.80 1.06 -18.84
N SER A 235 -1.91 2.37 -18.55
CA SER A 235 -2.09 3.62 -19.33
C SER A 235 -2.16 3.63 -20.86
N GLU A 236 -1.66 2.62 -21.57
CA GLU A 236 -1.87 2.46 -23.02
C GLU A 236 -3.11 1.61 -23.33
N SER A 237 -3.55 0.78 -22.38
CA SER A 237 -4.79 0.04 -22.55
C SER A 237 -5.98 0.92 -22.19
N THR A 238 -6.80 1.25 -23.18
CA THR A 238 -8.19 1.71 -23.00
C THR A 238 -9.10 0.58 -22.50
N ASP A 239 -8.51 -0.53 -22.02
CA ASP A 239 -9.23 -1.75 -21.71
C ASP A 239 -10.09 -1.54 -20.46
N ILE A 240 -11.38 -1.72 -20.65
CA ILE A 240 -12.43 -1.62 -19.64
C ILE A 240 -12.12 -2.56 -18.48
N LEU A 241 -11.60 -3.75 -18.79
CA LEU A 241 -11.32 -4.78 -17.81
C LEU A 241 -10.18 -4.37 -16.87
N TYR A 242 -9.17 -3.65 -17.37
CA TYR A 242 -8.12 -3.09 -16.52
C TYR A 242 -8.68 -2.11 -15.50
N MET A 243 -9.43 -1.12 -15.98
CA MET A 243 -9.88 -0.03 -15.13
C MET A 243 -10.76 -0.59 -13.99
N VAL A 244 -11.64 -1.55 -14.31
CA VAL A 244 -12.50 -2.23 -13.33
C VAL A 244 -11.71 -3.14 -12.37
N LEU A 245 -10.71 -3.90 -12.83
CA LEU A 245 -9.88 -4.68 -11.91
C LEU A 245 -9.03 -3.79 -10.99
N SER A 246 -8.60 -2.63 -11.50
CA SER A 246 -7.70 -1.72 -10.77
C SER A 246 -8.45 -1.11 -9.62
N PHE A 247 -9.74 -0.81 -9.85
CA PHE A 247 -10.69 -0.45 -8.82
C PHE A 247 -10.70 -1.41 -7.64
N PHE A 248 -10.89 -2.69 -7.97
CA PHE A 248 -11.22 -3.70 -7.00
C PHE A 248 -10.01 -3.94 -6.12
N MET A 249 -8.83 -3.99 -6.75
CA MET A 249 -7.56 -4.06 -6.04
C MET A 249 -7.31 -2.82 -5.17
N ASP A 250 -7.59 -1.61 -5.66
CA ASP A 250 -7.46 -0.38 -4.87
C ASP A 250 -8.40 -0.34 -3.66
N ILE A 251 -9.66 -0.77 -3.81
CA ILE A 251 -10.62 -0.89 -2.70
C ILE A 251 -10.13 -1.93 -1.70
N VAL A 252 -9.77 -3.12 -2.18
CA VAL A 252 -9.31 -4.21 -1.30
C VAL A 252 -8.08 -3.76 -0.51
N LEU A 253 -7.14 -3.07 -1.15
CA LEU A 253 -5.94 -2.53 -0.52
C LEU A 253 -6.29 -1.41 0.48
N LEU A 254 -7.19 -0.48 0.13
CA LEU A 254 -7.67 0.55 1.06
C LEU A 254 -8.35 -0.07 2.29
N LEU A 255 -9.26 -1.03 2.10
CA LEU A 255 -9.95 -1.73 3.18
C LEU A 255 -8.98 -2.55 4.03
N TYR A 256 -7.97 -3.18 3.41
CA TYR A 256 -6.92 -3.88 4.12
C TYR A 256 -6.09 -2.94 5.01
N ILE A 257 -5.68 -1.79 4.47
CA ILE A 257 -4.94 -0.76 5.21
C ILE A 257 -5.79 -0.27 6.39
N LEU A 258 -7.04 0.13 6.12
CA LEU A 258 -7.95 0.62 7.16
C LEU A 258 -8.20 -0.45 8.24
N GLY A 259 -8.47 -1.70 7.84
CA GLY A 259 -8.65 -2.82 8.78
C GLY A 259 -7.42 -3.07 9.64
N THR A 260 -6.22 -2.95 9.07
CA THR A 260 -4.94 -3.14 9.79
C THR A 260 -4.65 -1.98 10.74
N VAL A 261 -4.99 -0.75 10.36
CA VAL A 261 -4.91 0.45 11.22
C VAL A 261 -5.86 0.30 12.42
N TYR A 262 -7.10 -0.13 12.16
CA TYR A 262 -8.11 -0.33 13.21
C TYR A 262 -7.77 -1.48 14.16
N ASP A 263 -7.23 -2.60 13.65
CA ASP A 263 -6.75 -3.71 14.49
C ASP A 263 -5.67 -3.29 15.50
N LYS A 264 -4.95 -2.20 15.23
CA LYS A 264 -3.89 -1.66 16.11
C LYS A 264 -4.32 -0.38 16.84
N ILE A 265 -5.62 -0.15 17.00
CA ILE A 265 -6.18 1.04 17.69
C ILE A 265 -5.48 1.32 19.02
N GLU A 266 -5.38 0.31 19.89
CA GLU A 266 -4.83 0.50 21.24
C GLU A 266 -3.35 0.87 21.22
N TYR A 267 -2.59 0.23 20.34
CA TYR A 267 -1.17 0.51 20.15
C TYR A 267 -0.94 1.93 19.60
N ILE A 268 -1.70 2.32 18.57
CA ILE A 268 -1.66 3.64 17.96
C ILE A 268 -2.03 4.70 19.00
N LYS A 269 -3.12 4.51 19.75
CA LYS A 269 -3.57 5.43 20.80
C LYS A 269 -2.53 5.60 21.91
N LYS A 270 -1.79 4.54 22.24
CA LYS A 270 -0.73 4.56 23.26
C LYS A 270 0.55 5.27 22.78
N LYS A 271 0.93 5.11 21.51
CA LYS A 271 2.18 5.65 20.95
C LYS A 271 2.03 7.05 20.34
N LEU A 272 0.92 7.31 19.66
CA LEU A 272 0.64 8.56 18.96
C LEU A 272 -0.36 9.39 19.77
N ARG A 273 0.15 10.11 20.77
CA ARG A 273 -0.66 10.91 21.72
C ARG A 273 -1.56 11.95 21.04
N TYR A 274 -1.14 12.45 19.86
CA TYR A 274 -1.84 13.49 19.10
C TYR A 274 -2.67 12.95 17.93
N PHE A 275 -2.30 11.81 17.35
CA PHE A 275 -3.01 11.24 16.19
C PHE A 275 -3.95 10.13 16.64
N ARG A 276 -5.25 10.39 16.52
CA ARG A 276 -6.26 9.36 16.71
C ARG A 276 -6.32 8.47 15.47
N VAL A 277 -6.73 7.22 15.69
CA VAL A 277 -6.93 6.24 14.61
C VAL A 277 -7.91 6.80 13.58
N ASP A 278 -8.94 7.50 14.05
CA ASP A 278 -9.92 8.16 13.20
C ASP A 278 -9.27 9.17 12.24
N THR A 279 -8.29 9.96 12.72
CA THR A 279 -7.52 10.93 11.91
C THR A 279 -6.68 10.24 10.86
N ILE A 280 -6.02 9.13 11.20
CA ILE A 280 -5.19 8.35 10.27
C ILE A 280 -6.07 7.74 9.18
N ALA A 281 -7.23 7.19 9.55
CA ALA A 281 -8.16 6.61 8.62
C ALA A 281 -8.71 7.64 7.62
N LEU A 282 -9.12 8.81 8.11
CA LEU A 282 -9.54 9.90 7.23
C LEU A 282 -8.42 10.36 6.32
N PHE A 283 -7.22 10.56 6.85
CA PHE A 283 -6.06 10.96 6.06
C PHE A 283 -5.76 9.97 4.91
N LEU A 284 -5.85 8.67 5.18
CA LEU A 284 -5.67 7.63 4.17
C LEU A 284 -6.71 7.70 3.05
N ILE A 285 -7.98 7.96 3.40
CA ILE A 285 -9.06 8.10 2.42
C ILE A 285 -8.84 9.39 1.60
N THR A 286 -8.54 10.51 2.26
CA THR A 286 -8.29 11.82 1.61
C THR A 286 -7.16 11.73 0.61
N MET A 287 -6.06 11.09 1.01
CA MET A 287 -4.88 10.91 0.17
C MET A 287 -5.20 10.08 -1.07
N LYS A 288 -5.91 8.95 -0.93
CA LYS A 288 -6.34 8.14 -2.10
C LYS A 288 -7.33 8.91 -2.98
N LEU A 289 -8.31 9.57 -2.38
CA LEU A 289 -9.32 10.36 -3.08
C LEU A 289 -8.65 11.47 -3.90
N TYR A 290 -7.67 12.16 -3.33
CA TYR A 290 -6.95 13.25 -3.99
C TYR A 290 -6.17 12.75 -5.21
N VAL A 291 -5.40 11.67 -5.06
CA VAL A 291 -4.63 11.07 -6.16
C VAL A 291 -5.57 10.60 -7.29
N GLN A 292 -6.75 10.09 -6.95
CA GLN A 292 -7.74 9.64 -7.93
C GLN A 292 -8.39 10.78 -8.70
N ILE A 293 -8.87 11.83 -8.01
CA ILE A 293 -9.44 13.02 -8.66
C ILE A 293 -8.39 13.70 -9.55
N SER A 294 -7.11 13.64 -9.17
CA SER A 294 -5.99 14.16 -9.97
C SER A 294 -5.86 13.50 -11.34
N LYS A 295 -6.35 12.25 -11.52
CA LYS A 295 -6.35 11.56 -12.82
C LYS A 295 -7.27 12.25 -13.83
N LEU A 296 -8.34 12.90 -13.37
CA LEU A 296 -9.29 13.63 -14.24
C LEU A 296 -8.66 14.83 -14.95
N ILE A 297 -7.57 15.38 -14.41
CA ILE A 297 -6.91 16.61 -14.91
C ILE A 297 -5.58 16.27 -15.60
N SER A 298 -5.39 15.02 -16.06
CA SER A 298 -4.20 14.57 -16.83
C SER A 298 -2.83 14.81 -16.18
N ARG A 299 -2.77 15.04 -14.86
CA ARG A 299 -1.51 15.22 -14.12
C ARG A 299 -0.80 13.91 -13.79
N VAL A 300 -1.58 12.84 -13.68
CA VAL A 300 -1.08 11.49 -13.32
C VAL A 300 -0.60 10.73 -14.57
N THR A 301 -0.87 11.24 -15.76
CA THR A 301 -0.59 10.55 -17.03
C THR A 301 0.73 10.95 -17.68
N SER A 302 1.51 11.89 -17.11
CA SER A 302 2.86 12.10 -17.62
C SER A 302 3.74 10.92 -17.20
N GLU A 303 4.48 10.36 -18.16
CA GLU A 303 5.36 9.21 -17.94
C GLU A 303 6.36 9.46 -16.81
N GLU A 304 6.81 10.71 -16.65
CA GLU A 304 7.70 11.16 -15.58
C GLU A 304 7.14 10.91 -14.18
N TYR A 305 5.86 11.19 -13.93
CA TYR A 305 5.26 10.96 -12.61
C TYR A 305 5.04 9.48 -12.34
N VAL A 306 4.73 8.68 -13.36
CA VAL A 306 4.59 7.22 -13.22
C VAL A 306 5.95 6.60 -12.88
N LEU A 307 7.01 7.01 -13.57
CA LEU A 307 8.38 6.59 -13.27
C LEU A 307 8.80 7.00 -11.86
N LEU A 308 8.54 8.25 -11.46
CA LEU A 308 8.83 8.73 -10.11
C LEU A 308 8.11 7.90 -9.04
N GLN A 309 6.86 7.51 -9.27
CA GLN A 309 6.10 6.65 -8.35
C GLN A 309 6.73 5.27 -8.20
N GLN A 310 7.09 4.63 -9.32
CA GLN A 310 7.73 3.31 -9.32
C GLN A 310 9.07 3.34 -8.59
N TRP A 311 9.91 4.34 -8.87
CA TRP A 311 11.18 4.55 -8.17
C TRP A 311 10.98 4.90 -6.68
N GLY A 312 9.97 5.69 -6.34
CA GLY A 312 9.66 6.05 -4.95
C GLY A 312 9.21 4.85 -4.11
N ILE A 313 8.31 4.02 -4.66
CA ILE A 313 7.89 2.74 -4.03
C ILE A 313 9.12 1.85 -3.83
N PHE A 314 9.96 1.74 -4.86
CA PHE A 314 11.18 0.95 -4.82
C PHE A 314 12.16 1.42 -3.73
N ILE A 315 12.46 2.71 -3.66
CA ILE A 315 13.39 3.27 -2.65
C ILE A 315 12.87 3.01 -1.23
N MET A 316 11.58 3.27 -0.99
CA MET A 316 10.99 3.02 0.32
C MET A 316 10.96 1.53 0.66
N PHE A 317 10.73 0.69 -0.33
CA PHE A 317 10.85 -0.74 -0.15
C PHE A 317 12.27 -1.15 0.25
N LEU A 318 13.30 -0.70 -0.47
CA LEU A 318 14.69 -1.00 -0.12
C LEU A 318 15.00 -0.57 1.31
N PHE A 319 14.53 0.62 1.69
CA PHE A 319 14.68 1.13 3.04
C PHE A 319 14.05 0.19 4.08
N PHE A 320 12.78 -0.21 3.91
CA PHE A 320 12.10 -1.10 4.86
C PHE A 320 12.72 -2.50 4.89
N THR A 321 13.04 -3.08 3.73
CA THR A 321 13.62 -4.43 3.63
C THR A 321 15.02 -4.49 4.20
N PHE A 322 15.84 -3.45 3.96
CA PHE A 322 17.16 -3.38 4.58
C PHE A 322 17.03 -3.20 6.10
N LEU A 323 16.16 -2.31 6.55
CA LEU A 323 15.96 -2.05 7.99
C LEU A 323 15.46 -3.30 8.72
N PHE A 324 14.43 -3.97 8.20
CA PHE A 324 13.88 -5.19 8.78
C PHE A 324 14.79 -6.40 8.58
N GLY A 325 15.42 -6.55 7.42
CA GLY A 325 16.36 -7.62 7.11
C GLY A 325 17.56 -7.57 8.05
N MET A 326 18.18 -6.40 8.17
CA MET A 326 19.28 -6.17 9.12
C MET A 326 18.80 -6.37 10.56
N TYR A 327 17.66 -5.80 10.97
CA TYR A 327 17.10 -6.01 12.30
C TYR A 327 16.88 -7.51 12.60
N SER A 328 16.27 -8.25 11.69
CA SER A 328 16.03 -9.70 11.81
C SER A 328 17.34 -10.48 11.92
N ILE A 329 18.36 -10.08 11.17
CA ILE A 329 19.70 -10.67 11.22
C ILE A 329 20.36 -10.39 12.59
N PHE A 330 20.39 -9.14 13.06
CA PHE A 330 21.20 -8.74 14.22
C PHE A 330 20.54 -8.89 15.59
N THR A 331 19.21 -8.79 15.71
CA THR A 331 18.57 -8.60 17.03
C THR A 331 18.37 -9.89 17.82
N HIS A 332 18.65 -11.07 17.27
CA HIS A 332 18.55 -12.30 18.07
C HIS A 332 19.79 -12.52 18.95
N LYS A 333 19.72 -12.01 20.19
CA LYS A 333 20.49 -12.56 21.31
C LYS A 333 19.88 -13.90 21.74
N TYR A 334 20.78 -14.86 21.92
CA TYR A 334 20.59 -16.23 22.39
C TYR A 334 19.64 -16.27 23.62
N GLN A 335 18.43 -16.82 23.47
CA GLN A 335 17.77 -17.44 24.63
C GLN A 335 18.37 -18.84 24.74
N LYS A 336 19.26 -19.02 25.72
CA LYS A 336 19.66 -20.36 26.19
C LYS A 336 18.36 -21.07 26.54
N ILE A 337 18.02 -22.09 25.77
CA ILE A 337 17.09 -23.11 26.25
C ILE A 337 17.92 -23.86 27.29
N GLU A 338 17.70 -23.54 28.56
CA GLU A 338 18.14 -24.39 29.66
C GLU A 338 17.37 -25.72 29.52
N GLU A 339 18.14 -26.79 29.68
CA GLU A 339 17.85 -28.18 29.31
C GLU A 339 16.61 -28.77 30.00
#